data_AF-F0J3G7-F1
#
_entry.id   AF-F0J3G7-F1
#
_cell.length_a   1.000
_cell.length_b   1.000
_cell.length_c   1.000
_cell.angle_alpha   90.00
_cell.angle_beta   90.00
_cell.angle_gamma   90.00
#
_symmetry.space_group_name_H-M   'P 1'
#
loop_
_entity.id
_entity.type
_entity.pdbx_description
1 polymer ?
#
loop_
_entity_poly.entity_id
_entity_poly.type
_entity_poly.pdbx_seq_one_letter_code
_entity_poly.pdbx_strand_id
1 'polypeptide(L)'
;MAPTRTQACGPALRLSGVARFPLAPGAGMFPAYSRAARADCRGGRFGSSSGMTSRFLPIFRRGYEPGARRRAGAGLLLLAMSTAPGFAATPRLLPDRDASAIYQVSQPGKPEQTWRIRFDAAAGLVRATSLSGTPMPMTALLDLHSGRAQLVLPQMHALVNVPGLSGAMGQVMAMRGAHFTPLGTATIAGYRCTRYLVLRRNASGTACLTPDGFALAASGSDPHGRVSVQALSLHIGPQPAGDFEPPMGYSEVTLPPQMLASLLGQ
;
A
#
# COMPACT_ATOMS: atom_id res chain seq x y z
N MET A 1 -28.15 -22.98 68.78
CA MET A 1 -27.11 -23.64 67.95
C MET A 1 -26.77 -22.73 66.78
N ALA A 2 -25.50 -22.71 66.40
CA ALA A 2 -24.75 -21.66 65.68
C ALA A 2 -25.36 -21.03 64.40
N PRO A 3 -25.12 -19.71 64.16
CA PRO A 3 -25.22 -19.10 62.83
C PRO A 3 -23.87 -19.09 62.08
N THR A 4 -23.89 -19.40 60.78
CA THR A 4 -22.71 -19.46 59.92
C THR A 4 -22.39 -18.10 59.31
N ARG A 5 -21.10 -17.75 59.36
CA ARG A 5 -20.46 -16.48 59.02
C ARG A 5 -20.62 -16.04 57.57
N THR A 6 -21.00 -14.77 57.41
CA THR A 6 -20.61 -13.88 56.32
C THR A 6 -19.12 -13.55 56.42
N GLN A 7 -18.35 -13.66 55.33
CA GLN A 7 -17.03 -13.04 55.21
C GLN A 7 -17.04 -12.07 54.03
N ALA A 8 -17.08 -10.78 54.39
CA ALA A 8 -16.59 -9.69 53.57
C ALA A 8 -15.09 -9.52 53.85
N CYS A 9 -14.30 -9.26 52.80
CA CYS A 9 -13.01 -8.61 52.95
C CYS A 9 -13.14 -7.17 52.45
N GLY A 10 -12.94 -6.25 53.39
CA GLY A 10 -13.00 -4.81 53.22
C GLY A 10 -11.68 -4.18 52.71
N PRO A 11 -11.58 -2.83 52.80
CA PRO A 11 -10.72 -1.99 51.96
C PRO A 11 -9.50 -1.38 52.70
N ALA A 12 -8.89 -0.35 52.06
CA ALA A 12 -7.80 0.57 52.47
C ALA A 12 -6.42 0.20 51.89
N LEU A 13 -5.59 1.11 51.37
CA LEU A 13 -5.25 2.44 51.87
C LEU A 13 -5.02 3.48 50.75
N ARG A 14 -5.37 4.73 51.07
CA ARG A 14 -4.83 5.96 50.48
C ARG A 14 -3.36 6.15 50.90
N LEU A 15 -2.53 6.69 50.00
CA LEU A 15 -1.41 7.56 50.36
C LEU A 15 -1.36 8.74 49.37
N SER A 16 -1.55 9.93 49.93
CA SER A 16 -1.33 11.23 49.30
C SER A 16 0.17 11.52 49.20
N GLY A 17 0.59 12.31 48.20
CA GLY A 17 1.68 13.26 48.38
C GLY A 17 2.81 13.26 47.34
N VAL A 18 2.81 14.33 46.52
CA VAL A 18 3.94 15.20 46.13
C VAL A 18 5.24 14.57 45.56
N ALA A 19 5.56 14.88 44.30
CA ALA A 19 6.80 15.60 43.93
C ALA A 19 6.89 15.86 42.42
N ARG A 20 6.99 17.14 42.05
CA ARG A 20 7.61 17.62 40.81
C ARG A 20 9.11 17.64 41.04
N PHE A 21 9.91 17.04 40.15
CA PHE A 21 11.28 17.49 39.86
C PHE A 21 11.64 17.15 38.40
N PRO A 22 12.29 18.06 37.66
CA PRO A 22 12.79 17.83 36.31
C PRO A 22 14.22 17.27 36.33
N LEU A 23 14.66 16.64 35.22
CA LEU A 23 16.03 16.64 34.64
C LEU A 23 16.25 15.39 33.74
N ALA A 24 16.71 15.62 32.51
CA ALA A 24 17.43 14.65 31.65
C ALA A 24 18.89 14.49 32.16
N PRO A 25 19.83 13.68 31.57
CA PRO A 25 19.78 12.80 30.38
C PRO A 25 20.48 11.40 30.54
N GLY A 26 20.26 10.52 29.53
CA GLY A 26 21.21 9.54 28.96
C GLY A 26 21.99 8.53 29.81
N ALA A 27 21.64 7.24 29.70
CA ALA A 27 22.56 6.10 29.61
C ALA A 27 21.76 4.84 29.20
N GLY A 28 22.30 4.04 28.26
CA GLY A 28 21.61 2.90 27.66
C GLY A 28 21.65 1.62 28.50
N MET A 29 21.01 0.56 27.95
CA MET A 29 21.34 -0.87 28.02
C MET A 29 20.06 -1.70 27.74
N PHE A 30 20.01 -2.44 26.63
CA PHE A 30 19.09 -3.57 26.40
C PHE A 30 19.50 -4.78 27.28
N PRO A 31 18.79 -5.94 27.32
CA PRO A 31 17.38 -6.26 27.10
C PRO A 31 16.77 -7.09 28.27
N ALA A 32 15.44 -7.28 28.34
CA ALA A 32 14.85 -8.41 29.05
C ALA A 32 13.53 -8.86 28.41
N TYR A 33 13.55 -10.10 27.94
CA TYR A 33 12.41 -10.91 27.53
C TYR A 33 11.47 -11.16 28.72
N SER A 34 10.17 -10.89 28.56
CA SER A 34 9.13 -11.49 29.41
C SER A 34 7.89 -11.80 28.58
N ARG A 35 7.75 -13.07 28.18
CA ARG A 35 6.47 -13.67 27.83
C ARG A 35 5.62 -13.77 29.12
N ALA A 36 4.41 -13.24 29.09
CA ALA A 36 3.31 -13.69 29.94
C ALA A 36 2.04 -13.55 29.09
N ALA A 37 1.55 -14.65 28.53
CA ALA A 37 0.61 -15.59 29.16
C ALA A 37 -0.83 -15.08 29.00
N ARG A 38 -1.55 -15.82 28.15
CA ARG A 38 -2.97 -15.71 27.83
C ARG A 38 -3.79 -15.77 29.12
N ALA A 39 -4.72 -14.83 29.28
CA ALA A 39 -5.90 -15.04 30.10
C ALA A 39 -7.06 -15.41 29.16
N ASP A 40 -7.43 -16.69 29.23
CA ASP A 40 -8.56 -17.33 28.58
C ASP A 40 -9.85 -16.82 29.24
N CYS A 41 -10.71 -16.14 28.48
CA CYS A 41 -12.09 -15.90 28.89
C CYS A 41 -12.99 -16.90 28.13
N ARG A 42 -13.14 -18.10 28.70
CA ARG A 42 -14.21 -19.04 28.33
C ARG A 42 -15.54 -18.54 28.87
N GLY A 43 -16.46 -18.22 27.98
CA GLY A 43 -17.87 -18.02 28.29
C GLY A 43 -18.73 -18.38 27.08
N GLY A 44 -19.79 -19.16 27.30
CA GLY A 44 -20.90 -19.27 26.36
C GLY A 44 -21.29 -20.68 25.94
N ARG A 45 -22.18 -21.30 26.74
CA ARG A 45 -23.02 -22.44 26.35
C ARG A 45 -23.95 -22.04 25.19
N PHE A 46 -24.14 -22.92 24.22
CA PHE A 46 -25.43 -23.04 23.52
C PHE A 46 -25.76 -24.52 23.32
N GLY A 47 -26.93 -24.90 23.84
CA GLY A 47 -27.46 -26.24 23.75
C GLY A 47 -28.31 -26.44 22.49
N SER A 48 -28.36 -27.71 22.09
CA SER A 48 -29.54 -28.48 21.68
C SER A 48 -30.56 -27.83 20.73
N SER A 49 -30.75 -28.39 19.54
CA SER A 49 -31.75 -29.46 19.35
C SER A 49 -31.89 -29.84 17.87
N SER A 50 -32.27 -31.10 17.63
CA SER A 50 -33.15 -31.58 16.56
C SER A 50 -32.75 -31.27 15.11
N GLY A 51 -32.45 -32.23 14.24
CA GLY A 51 -33.26 -33.41 13.94
C GLY A 51 -33.68 -33.36 12.46
N MET A 52 -34.00 -34.52 11.89
CA MET A 52 -34.61 -34.74 10.57
C MET A 52 -33.74 -34.77 9.31
N THR A 53 -33.19 -35.97 9.10
CA THR A 53 -33.43 -36.82 7.92
C THR A 53 -34.52 -36.32 6.94
N SER A 54 -34.18 -36.23 5.66
CA SER A 54 -35.06 -36.81 4.62
C SER A 54 -34.29 -37.10 3.34
N ARG A 55 -34.08 -38.40 3.11
CA ARG A 55 -33.86 -38.99 1.78
C ARG A 55 -35.19 -38.91 1.05
N PHE A 56 -35.24 -38.40 -0.17
CA PHE A 56 -36.23 -38.84 -1.14
C PHE A 56 -35.61 -39.02 -2.53
N LEU A 57 -35.75 -40.26 -2.99
CA LEU A 57 -35.38 -40.80 -4.29
C LEU A 57 -36.40 -40.37 -5.38
N PRO A 58 -36.10 -40.65 -6.67
CA PRO A 58 -36.64 -39.97 -7.83
C PRO A 58 -37.92 -40.62 -8.36
N ILE A 59 -38.81 -39.84 -8.95
CA ILE A 59 -39.92 -40.37 -9.75
C ILE A 59 -40.23 -39.36 -10.88
N PHE A 60 -39.95 -39.74 -12.13
CA PHE A 60 -40.97 -40.00 -13.16
C PHE A 60 -40.32 -40.08 -14.55
N ARG A 61 -40.35 -41.30 -15.08
CA ARG A 61 -40.35 -41.57 -16.52
C ARG A 61 -41.56 -40.87 -17.14
N ARG A 62 -41.36 -40.17 -18.26
CA ARG A 62 -42.36 -40.09 -19.33
C ARG A 62 -41.64 -39.98 -20.66
N GLY A 63 -41.81 -41.03 -21.47
CA GLY A 63 -41.39 -41.04 -22.86
C GLY A 63 -42.23 -40.07 -23.69
N TYR A 64 -41.61 -39.55 -24.74
CA TYR A 64 -42.32 -38.94 -25.86
C TYR A 64 -41.59 -39.31 -27.14
N GLU A 65 -42.26 -40.12 -27.95
CA GLU A 65 -41.85 -40.51 -29.30
C GLU A 65 -42.39 -39.49 -30.35
N PRO A 66 -41.89 -39.54 -31.60
CA PRO A 66 -41.67 -38.39 -32.43
C PRO A 66 -42.86 -38.05 -33.34
N GLY A 67 -42.99 -36.77 -33.73
CA GLY A 67 -44.05 -36.30 -34.61
C GLY A 67 -43.60 -35.13 -35.45
N ALA A 68 -43.41 -35.40 -36.73
CA ALA A 68 -42.96 -34.48 -37.76
C ALA A 68 -43.89 -33.27 -37.97
N ARG A 69 -43.27 -32.17 -38.40
CA ARG A 69 -43.70 -31.17 -39.41
C ARG A 69 -43.18 -29.78 -39.03
N ARG A 70 -41.94 -29.47 -39.40
CA ARG A 70 -41.45 -28.09 -39.41
C ARG A 70 -41.82 -27.45 -40.75
N ARG A 71 -42.88 -26.64 -40.73
CA ARG A 71 -43.13 -25.63 -41.76
C ARG A 71 -42.05 -24.56 -41.64
N ALA A 72 -41.48 -24.19 -42.78
CA ALA A 72 -40.56 -23.09 -42.93
C ALA A 72 -41.21 -21.78 -42.45
N GLY A 73 -40.67 -21.21 -41.37
CA GLY A 73 -40.93 -19.85 -40.94
C GLY A 73 -39.65 -19.06 -41.11
N ALA A 74 -39.66 -18.09 -42.02
CA ALA A 74 -38.61 -17.09 -42.17
C ALA A 74 -38.55 -16.25 -40.88
N GLY A 75 -37.65 -16.63 -39.97
CA GLY A 75 -37.37 -15.92 -38.74
C GLY A 75 -36.25 -14.91 -38.96
N LEU A 76 -36.61 -13.63 -38.86
CA LEU A 76 -35.69 -12.49 -38.76
C LEU A 76 -34.65 -12.76 -37.66
N LEU A 77 -33.38 -13.00 -38.05
CA LEU A 77 -32.26 -13.15 -37.12
C LEU A 77 -31.98 -11.78 -36.46
N LEU A 78 -32.54 -11.57 -35.27
CA LEU A 78 -32.05 -10.60 -34.31
C LEU A 78 -30.66 -11.06 -33.84
N LEU A 79 -29.61 -10.46 -34.39
CA LEU A 79 -28.25 -10.56 -33.83
C LEU A 79 -28.26 -9.94 -32.43
N ALA A 80 -28.43 -10.79 -31.42
CA ALA A 80 -28.18 -10.45 -30.03
C ALA A 80 -26.68 -10.16 -29.88
N MET A 81 -26.30 -8.87 -29.93
CA MET A 81 -24.97 -8.43 -29.53
C MET A 81 -24.78 -8.75 -28.05
N SER A 82 -24.10 -9.86 -27.78
CA SER A 82 -23.67 -10.22 -26.44
C SER A 82 -22.56 -9.26 -26.04
N THR A 83 -22.92 -8.17 -25.37
CA THR A 83 -21.96 -7.35 -24.62
C THR A 83 -21.46 -8.19 -23.46
N ALA A 84 -20.42 -8.97 -23.69
CA ALA A 84 -19.69 -9.62 -22.62
C ALA A 84 -19.24 -8.54 -21.61
N PRO A 85 -19.43 -8.76 -20.30
CA PRO A 85 -18.87 -7.86 -19.31
C PRO A 85 -17.34 -7.90 -19.50
N GLY A 86 -16.79 -6.77 -19.93
CA GLY A 86 -15.34 -6.61 -20.04
C GLY A 86 -14.74 -6.81 -18.65
N PHE A 87 -13.99 -7.89 -18.48
CA PHE A 87 -13.10 -8.01 -17.33
C PHE A 87 -12.22 -6.76 -17.30
N ALA A 88 -12.38 -5.95 -16.25
CA ALA A 88 -11.60 -4.74 -16.09
C ALA A 88 -10.12 -5.15 -16.08
N ALA A 89 -9.39 -4.74 -17.12
CA ALA A 89 -7.96 -4.99 -17.22
C ALA A 89 -7.26 -4.44 -15.98
N THR A 90 -6.37 -5.25 -15.37
CA THR A 90 -5.55 -4.79 -14.25
C THR A 90 -4.74 -3.58 -14.70
N PRO A 91 -4.78 -2.45 -13.97
CA PRO A 91 -4.08 -1.25 -14.38
C PRO A 91 -2.57 -1.51 -14.41
N ARG A 92 -1.87 -0.80 -15.30
CA ARG A 92 -0.40 -0.73 -15.27
C ARG A 92 0.02 0.12 -14.07
N LEU A 93 1.00 -0.38 -13.34
CA LEU A 93 1.43 0.19 -12.06
C LEU A 93 2.89 0.69 -12.08
N LEU A 94 3.62 0.36 -13.14
CA LEU A 94 4.95 0.86 -13.41
C LEU A 94 4.94 1.56 -14.77
N PRO A 95 5.65 2.70 -14.89
CA PRO A 95 5.84 3.37 -16.17
C PRO A 95 6.45 2.43 -17.22
N ASP A 96 5.88 2.42 -18.42
CA ASP A 96 6.44 1.75 -19.60
C ASP A 96 7.11 2.72 -20.59
N ARG A 97 7.17 4.00 -20.22
CA ARG A 97 7.84 5.07 -20.96
C ARG A 97 8.75 5.88 -20.06
N ASP A 98 9.79 6.42 -20.66
CA ASP A 98 10.65 7.39 -20.01
C ASP A 98 9.86 8.67 -19.72
N ALA A 99 10.11 9.27 -18.56
CA ALA A 99 9.47 10.51 -18.21
C ALA A 99 10.21 11.26 -17.10
N SER A 100 9.89 12.54 -16.99
CA SER A 100 10.18 13.39 -15.83
C SER A 100 8.87 13.94 -15.28
N ALA A 101 8.65 13.77 -13.98
CA ALA A 101 7.47 14.26 -13.27
C ALA A 101 7.87 15.04 -12.02
N ILE A 102 7.06 16.03 -11.65
CA ILE A 102 7.16 16.70 -10.36
C ILE A 102 5.96 16.28 -9.52
N TYR A 103 6.21 15.73 -8.35
CA TYR A 103 5.21 15.26 -7.41
C TYR A 103 5.21 16.09 -6.14
N GLN A 104 4.03 16.39 -5.65
CA GLN A 104 3.78 16.91 -4.32
C GLN A 104 3.33 15.75 -3.42
N VAL A 105 3.97 15.61 -2.26
CA VAL A 105 3.70 14.58 -1.27
C VAL A 105 3.25 15.27 0.01
N SER A 106 2.07 14.90 0.49
CA SER A 106 1.49 15.43 1.71
C SER A 106 1.21 14.30 2.71
N GLN A 107 1.61 14.52 3.95
CA GLN A 107 1.41 13.61 5.07
C GLN A 107 0.98 14.45 6.29
N PRO A 108 -0.06 14.04 7.05
CA PRO A 108 -0.47 14.75 8.24
C PRO A 108 0.69 14.92 9.23
N GLY A 109 0.86 16.14 9.75
CA GLY A 109 1.90 16.45 10.73
C GLY A 109 3.33 16.57 10.17
N LYS A 110 3.52 16.44 8.85
CA LYS A 110 4.81 16.69 8.19
C LYS A 110 4.70 17.86 7.22
N PRO A 111 5.79 18.61 6.97
CA PRO A 111 5.84 19.58 5.88
C PRO A 111 5.53 18.90 4.54
N GLU A 112 4.83 19.62 3.68
CA GLU A 112 4.60 19.17 2.32
C GLU A 112 5.92 19.12 1.55
N GLN A 113 6.12 18.03 0.81
CA GLN A 113 7.37 17.76 0.11
C GLN A 113 7.16 17.78 -1.39
N THR A 114 8.12 18.35 -2.12
CA THR A 114 8.12 18.30 -3.58
C THR A 114 9.29 17.48 -4.07
N TRP A 115 9.04 16.56 -4.99
CA TRP A 115 10.02 15.63 -5.55
C TRP A 115 10.01 15.69 -7.07
N ARG A 116 11.18 15.71 -7.69
CA ARG A 116 11.33 15.42 -9.13
C ARG A 116 11.66 13.95 -9.28
N ILE A 117 10.86 13.24 -10.06
CA ILE A 117 11.05 11.82 -10.36
C ILE A 117 11.31 11.67 -11.85
N ARG A 118 12.42 11.03 -12.19
CA ARG A 118 12.73 10.61 -13.56
C ARG A 118 12.70 9.10 -13.67
N PHE A 119 12.20 8.61 -14.79
CA PHE A 119 12.11 7.20 -15.12
C PHE A 119 12.87 6.95 -16.42
N ASP A 120 13.72 5.94 -16.39
CA ASP A 120 14.16 5.19 -17.57
C ASP A 120 13.43 3.86 -17.51
N ALA A 121 12.40 3.72 -18.35
CA ALA A 121 11.52 2.55 -18.30
C ALA A 121 12.20 1.30 -18.87
N ALA A 122 13.08 1.46 -19.85
CA ALA A 122 13.78 0.35 -20.49
C ALA A 122 14.81 -0.28 -19.56
N ALA A 123 15.59 0.54 -18.86
CA ALA A 123 16.58 0.08 -17.89
C ALA A 123 15.99 -0.18 -16.49
N GLY A 124 14.74 0.25 -16.24
CA GLY A 124 14.10 0.12 -14.93
C GLY A 124 14.77 0.99 -13.87
N LEU A 125 15.28 2.15 -14.25
CA LEU A 125 15.98 3.08 -13.37
C LEU A 125 15.06 4.24 -12.97
N VAL A 126 15.17 4.65 -11.71
CA VAL A 126 14.42 5.77 -11.15
C VAL A 126 15.37 6.71 -10.44
N ARG A 127 15.25 8.01 -10.75
CA ARG A 127 15.91 9.07 -9.99
C ARG A 127 14.87 9.93 -9.29
N ALA A 128 14.89 9.92 -7.97
CA ALA A 128 14.02 10.74 -7.14
C ALA A 128 14.83 11.82 -6.42
N THR A 129 14.72 13.07 -6.84
CA THR A 129 15.41 14.21 -6.25
C THR A 129 14.44 15.07 -5.45
N SER A 130 14.73 15.29 -4.17
CA SER A 130 13.96 16.22 -3.33
C SER A 130 14.18 17.65 -3.81
N LEU A 131 13.09 18.41 -4.00
CA LEU A 131 13.14 19.83 -4.38
C LEU A 131 12.86 20.73 -3.17
N SER A 132 11.90 20.37 -2.33
CA SER A 132 11.51 21.14 -1.15
C SER A 132 10.81 20.27 -0.10
N GLY A 133 10.73 20.77 1.14
CA GLY A 133 9.99 20.14 2.24
C GLY A 133 10.70 18.97 2.92
N THR A 134 11.83 18.51 2.39
CA THR A 134 12.70 17.56 3.10
C THR A 134 13.70 18.31 4.00
N PRO A 135 14.03 17.80 5.20
CA PRO A 135 15.01 18.43 6.08
C PRO A 135 16.40 18.53 5.46
N MET A 136 16.76 17.56 4.61
CA MET A 136 18.03 17.48 3.91
C MET A 136 17.77 17.24 2.41
N PRO A 137 18.39 18.02 1.51
CA PRO A 137 18.37 17.72 0.08
C PRO A 137 19.02 16.38 -0.20
N MET A 138 18.33 15.51 -0.93
CA MET A 138 18.80 14.17 -1.26
C MET A 138 18.33 13.75 -2.66
N THR A 139 19.07 12.84 -3.27
CA THR A 139 18.64 12.15 -4.49
C THR A 139 18.72 10.65 -4.27
N ALA A 140 17.63 9.93 -4.48
CA ALA A 140 17.64 8.48 -4.53
C ALA A 140 17.81 8.02 -5.98
N LEU A 141 18.77 7.14 -6.21
CA LEU A 141 18.96 6.39 -7.45
C LEU A 141 18.51 4.95 -7.18
N LEU A 142 17.51 4.48 -7.91
CA LEU A 142 16.92 3.17 -7.73
C LEU A 142 17.05 2.37 -9.02
N ASP A 143 17.46 1.13 -8.89
CA ASP A 143 17.44 0.13 -9.94
C ASP A 143 16.40 -0.92 -9.54
N LEU A 144 15.26 -0.92 -10.24
CA LEU A 144 14.11 -1.76 -9.91
C LEU A 144 14.33 -3.21 -10.31
N HIS A 145 15.25 -3.47 -11.24
CA HIS A 145 15.56 -4.83 -11.69
C HIS A 145 16.51 -5.53 -10.72
N SER A 146 17.62 -4.88 -10.36
CA SER A 146 18.59 -5.43 -9.40
C SER A 146 18.20 -5.23 -7.94
N GLY A 147 17.21 -4.38 -7.66
CA GLY A 147 16.79 -4.05 -6.30
C GLY A 147 17.80 -3.20 -5.53
N ARG A 148 18.78 -2.61 -6.22
CA ARG A 148 19.79 -1.71 -5.65
C ARG A 148 19.23 -0.30 -5.48
N ALA A 149 19.61 0.36 -4.41
CA ALA A 149 19.28 1.75 -4.15
C ALA A 149 20.48 2.48 -3.55
N GLN A 150 20.72 3.69 -4.03
CA GLN A 150 21.75 4.58 -3.54
C GLN A 150 21.15 5.95 -3.21
N LEU A 151 21.52 6.51 -2.09
CA LEU A 151 21.21 7.88 -1.72
C LEU A 151 22.44 8.76 -1.95
N VAL A 152 22.27 9.78 -2.77
CA VAL A 152 23.23 10.85 -2.96
C VAL A 152 22.88 11.94 -1.95
N LEU A 153 23.83 12.29 -1.09
CA LEU A 153 23.73 13.34 -0.08
C LEU A 153 24.68 14.47 -0.47
N PRO A 154 24.22 15.49 -1.22
CA PRO A 154 25.10 16.52 -1.77
C PRO A 154 25.87 17.30 -0.71
N GLN A 155 25.24 17.61 0.42
CA GLN A 155 25.88 18.35 1.52
C GLN A 155 27.07 17.61 2.13
N MET A 156 27.09 16.28 2.04
CA MET A 156 28.16 15.44 2.57
C MET A 156 29.15 14.96 1.50
N HIS A 157 28.90 15.27 0.22
CA HIS A 157 29.59 14.63 -0.91
C HIS A 157 29.64 13.10 -0.78
N ALA A 158 28.53 12.52 -0.30
CA ALA A 158 28.45 11.11 0.07
C ALA A 158 27.43 10.34 -0.76
N LEU A 159 27.76 9.09 -1.06
CA LEU A 159 26.87 8.07 -1.62
C LEU A 159 26.61 7.01 -0.56
N VAL A 160 25.35 6.72 -0.28
CA VAL A 160 24.96 5.76 0.75
C VAL A 160 24.16 4.64 0.09
N ASN A 161 24.69 3.42 0.14
CA ASN A 161 23.96 2.23 -0.28
C ASN A 161 22.85 1.93 0.73
N VAL A 162 21.63 1.72 0.25
CA VAL A 162 20.47 1.41 1.11
C VAL A 162 19.89 0.05 0.72
N PRO A 163 20.35 -1.04 1.37
CA PRO A 163 19.84 -2.38 1.07
C PRO A 163 18.32 -2.46 1.23
N GLY A 164 17.64 -3.05 0.24
CA GLY A 164 16.20 -3.31 0.28
C GLY A 164 15.30 -2.11 -0.04
N LEU A 165 15.82 -0.87 -0.10
CA LEU A 165 14.99 0.31 -0.38
C LEU A 165 14.37 0.26 -1.78
N SER A 166 15.13 -0.13 -2.81
CA SER A 166 14.57 -0.25 -4.17
C SER A 166 13.52 -1.35 -4.25
N GLY A 167 13.75 -2.51 -3.62
CA GLY A 167 12.74 -3.56 -3.53
C GLY A 167 11.45 -3.09 -2.83
N ALA A 168 11.58 -2.36 -1.72
CA ALA A 168 10.45 -1.78 -1.01
C ALA A 168 9.69 -0.74 -1.86
N MET A 169 10.42 0.16 -2.54
CA MET A 169 9.82 1.16 -3.43
C MET A 169 9.17 0.51 -4.65
N GLY A 170 9.79 -0.50 -5.25
CA GLY A 170 9.22 -1.29 -6.33
C GLY A 170 7.93 -1.99 -5.91
N GLN A 171 7.85 -2.53 -4.69
CA GLN A 171 6.62 -3.11 -4.13
C GLN A 171 5.52 -2.06 -3.94
N VAL A 172 5.88 -0.87 -3.46
CA VAL A 172 4.95 0.26 -3.30
C VAL A 172 4.40 0.70 -4.65
N MET A 173 5.28 0.92 -5.64
CA MET A 173 4.90 1.33 -6.99
C MET A 173 4.05 0.28 -7.69
N ALA A 174 4.47 -1.00 -7.64
CA ALA A 174 3.72 -2.11 -8.22
C ALA A 174 2.44 -2.46 -7.44
N MET A 175 2.14 -1.77 -6.33
CA MET A 175 1.01 -1.99 -5.43
C MET A 175 0.62 -3.47 -5.28
N ARG A 176 1.60 -4.35 -5.06
CA ARG A 176 1.36 -5.81 -5.07
C ARG A 176 0.28 -6.21 -4.05
N GLY A 177 -0.59 -7.13 -4.45
CA GLY A 177 -1.69 -7.61 -3.62
C GLY A 177 -2.86 -6.63 -3.45
N ALA A 178 -2.90 -5.54 -4.22
CA ALA A 178 -4.02 -4.62 -4.24
C ALA A 178 -5.10 -5.04 -5.25
N HIS A 179 -6.36 -4.80 -4.90
CA HIS A 179 -7.51 -4.88 -5.79
C HIS A 179 -7.87 -3.48 -6.28
N PHE A 180 -8.08 -3.36 -7.59
CA PHE A 180 -8.40 -2.10 -8.26
C PHE A 180 -9.82 -2.15 -8.79
N THR A 181 -10.67 -1.24 -8.30
CA THR A 181 -12.02 -1.06 -8.82
C THR A 181 -12.11 0.29 -9.52
N PRO A 182 -12.41 0.35 -10.83
CA PRO A 182 -12.50 1.63 -11.54
C PRO A 182 -13.66 2.47 -10.99
N LEU A 183 -13.41 3.77 -10.81
CA LEU A 183 -14.35 4.77 -10.30
C LEU A 183 -14.73 5.83 -11.35
N GLY A 184 -14.10 5.79 -12.53
CA GLY A 184 -14.27 6.77 -13.60
C GLY A 184 -12.93 7.32 -14.09
N THR A 185 -12.96 8.42 -14.84
CA THR A 185 -11.75 9.06 -15.38
C THR A 185 -11.60 10.49 -14.89
N ALA A 186 -10.37 11.01 -14.87
CA ALA A 186 -10.04 12.38 -14.57
C ALA A 186 -8.88 12.86 -15.46
N THR A 187 -8.57 14.16 -15.41
CA THR A 187 -7.40 14.75 -16.06
C THR A 187 -6.59 15.49 -15.01
N ILE A 188 -5.30 15.17 -14.88
CA ILE A 188 -4.37 15.77 -13.93
C ILE A 188 -3.07 16.09 -14.68
N ALA A 189 -2.47 17.25 -14.43
CA ALA A 189 -1.25 17.69 -15.11
C ALA A 189 -1.32 17.61 -16.66
N GLY A 190 -2.52 17.72 -17.24
CA GLY A 190 -2.75 17.62 -18.69
C GLY A 190 -2.94 16.19 -19.24
N TYR A 191 -2.84 15.14 -18.42
CA TYR A 191 -2.99 13.75 -18.85
C TYR A 191 -4.28 13.12 -18.32
N ARG A 192 -4.93 12.33 -19.16
CA ARG A 192 -6.09 11.53 -18.76
C ARG A 192 -5.63 10.34 -17.93
N CYS A 193 -6.31 10.10 -16.82
CA CYS A 193 -6.11 8.94 -15.96
C CYS A 193 -7.44 8.29 -15.57
N THR A 194 -7.39 6.99 -15.27
CA THR A 194 -8.52 6.26 -14.68
C THR A 194 -8.36 6.30 -13.17
N ARG A 195 -9.42 6.72 -12.47
CA ARG A 195 -9.49 6.68 -11.02
C ARG A 195 -9.86 5.27 -10.58
N TYR A 196 -9.14 4.75 -9.61
CA TYR A 196 -9.37 3.45 -9.00
C TYR A 196 -9.54 3.60 -7.49
N LEU A 197 -10.49 2.84 -6.94
CA LEU A 197 -10.46 2.46 -5.54
C LEU A 197 -9.42 1.36 -5.39
N VAL A 198 -8.50 1.52 -4.44
CA VAL A 198 -7.41 0.58 -4.18
C VAL A 198 -7.64 -0.04 -2.81
N LEU A 199 -7.84 -1.36 -2.77
CA LEU A 199 -8.06 -2.11 -1.53
C LEU A 199 -6.95 -3.14 -1.30
N ARG A 200 -6.38 -3.13 -0.10
CA ARG A 200 -5.40 -4.11 0.41
C ARG A 200 -5.79 -4.57 1.80
N ARG A 201 -5.24 -5.71 2.25
CA ARG A 201 -5.59 -6.34 3.55
C ARG A 201 -5.62 -5.36 4.73
N ASN A 202 -4.65 -4.44 4.80
CA ASN A 202 -4.54 -3.46 5.89
C ASN A 202 -4.46 -2.01 5.39
N ALA A 203 -4.88 -1.73 4.16
CA ALA A 203 -4.79 -0.37 3.60
C ALA A 203 -5.89 -0.15 2.56
N SER A 204 -6.40 1.08 2.50
CA SER A 204 -7.32 1.50 1.45
C SER A 204 -6.94 2.87 0.93
N GLY A 205 -7.36 3.17 -0.29
CA GLY A 205 -6.98 4.41 -0.93
C GLY A 205 -7.60 4.59 -2.30
N THR A 206 -7.16 5.64 -2.98
CA THR A 206 -7.50 5.91 -4.37
C THR A 206 -6.23 6.16 -5.17
N ALA A 207 -6.24 5.81 -6.46
CA ALA A 207 -5.17 6.12 -7.38
C ALA A 207 -5.75 6.59 -8.72
N CYS A 208 -5.17 7.61 -9.34
CA CYS A 208 -5.43 7.98 -10.71
C CYS A 208 -4.24 7.58 -11.56
N LEU A 209 -4.42 6.56 -12.39
CA LEU A 209 -3.35 5.94 -13.18
C LEU A 209 -3.54 6.22 -14.67
N THR A 210 -2.49 6.60 -15.38
CA THR A 210 -2.50 6.69 -16.84
C THR A 210 -2.44 5.30 -17.47
N PRO A 211 -2.81 5.15 -18.76
CA PRO A 211 -2.63 3.89 -19.49
C PRO A 211 -1.17 3.40 -19.50
N ASP A 212 -0.21 4.33 -19.51
CA ASP A 212 1.24 4.08 -19.53
C ASP A 212 1.81 3.74 -18.14
N GLY A 213 0.97 3.69 -17.10
CA GLY A 213 1.37 3.29 -15.75
C GLY A 213 1.89 4.41 -14.85
N PHE A 214 1.73 5.68 -15.22
CA PHE A 214 2.05 6.81 -14.34
C PHE A 214 0.93 7.06 -13.34
N ALA A 215 1.26 7.19 -12.05
CA ALA A 215 0.32 7.57 -11.01
C ALA A 215 0.23 9.09 -10.87
N LEU A 216 -0.78 9.73 -11.46
CA LEU A 216 -0.94 11.18 -11.41
C LEU A 216 -1.48 11.69 -10.07
N ALA A 217 -2.20 10.84 -9.35
CA ALA A 217 -2.56 11.09 -7.97
C ALA A 217 -2.72 9.76 -7.24
N ALA A 218 -2.35 9.71 -5.98
CA ALA A 218 -2.62 8.59 -5.11
C ALA A 218 -2.87 9.11 -3.70
N SER A 219 -3.82 8.50 -3.00
CA SER A 219 -4.01 8.74 -1.58
C SER A 219 -4.31 7.43 -0.91
N GLY A 220 -3.78 7.23 0.28
CA GLY A 220 -3.97 5.99 1.01
C GLY A 220 -3.81 6.20 2.50
N SER A 221 -4.42 5.31 3.26
CA SER A 221 -4.21 5.20 4.69
C SER A 221 -4.04 3.76 5.11
N ASP A 222 -3.15 3.56 6.07
CA ASP A 222 -2.87 2.29 6.74
C ASP A 222 -2.70 2.56 8.26
N PRO A 223 -2.37 1.55 9.10
CA PRO A 223 -2.18 1.76 10.53
C PRO A 223 -1.05 2.74 10.90
N HIS A 224 -0.13 3.04 9.98
CA HIS A 224 0.99 3.96 10.18
C HIS A 224 0.67 5.40 9.82
N GLY A 225 -0.41 5.64 9.07
CA GLY A 225 -0.92 6.99 8.82
C GLY A 225 -1.58 7.15 7.47
N ARG A 226 -1.71 8.41 7.03
CA ARG A 226 -2.24 8.77 5.72
C ARG A 226 -1.15 9.44 4.89
N VAL A 227 -1.13 9.15 3.61
CA VAL A 227 -0.27 9.83 2.64
C VAL A 227 -1.08 10.15 1.39
N SER A 228 -0.80 11.29 0.78
CA SER A 228 -1.26 11.64 -0.55
C SER A 228 -0.12 12.14 -1.42
N VAL A 229 -0.18 11.80 -2.70
CA VAL A 229 0.77 12.19 -3.73
C VAL A 229 -0.03 12.72 -4.91
N GLN A 230 0.41 13.82 -5.51
CA GLN A 230 -0.19 14.39 -6.71
C GLN A 230 0.90 14.88 -7.68
N ALA A 231 0.76 14.54 -8.95
CA ALA A 231 1.60 15.06 -10.02
C ALA A 231 1.24 16.53 -10.29
N LEU A 232 2.22 17.40 -10.16
CA LEU A 232 2.14 18.81 -10.56
C LEU A 232 2.47 18.97 -12.06
N SER A 233 3.38 18.14 -12.56
CA SER A 233 3.73 18.08 -13.99
C SER A 233 4.18 16.67 -14.38
N LEU A 234 3.98 16.32 -15.65
CA LEU A 234 4.47 15.09 -16.27
C LEU A 234 4.95 15.41 -17.69
N HIS A 235 6.17 15.02 -18.01
CA HIS A 235 6.76 15.12 -19.34
C HIS A 235 7.23 13.74 -19.76
N ILE A 236 6.51 13.13 -20.71
CA ILE A 236 6.88 11.84 -21.29
C ILE A 236 7.88 12.08 -22.40
N GLY A 237 9.01 11.37 -22.34
CA GLY A 237 10.10 11.53 -23.30
C GLY A 237 11.42 11.00 -22.76
N PRO A 238 12.40 10.79 -23.65
CA PRO A 238 13.68 10.19 -23.30
C PRO A 238 14.39 11.01 -22.22
N GLN A 239 15.06 10.31 -21.30
CA GLN A 239 15.91 10.91 -20.27
C GLN A 239 17.39 10.68 -20.60
N PRO A 240 18.29 11.62 -20.28
CA PRO A 240 19.73 11.39 -20.44
C PRO A 240 20.21 10.22 -19.58
N ALA A 241 20.98 9.28 -20.14
CA ALA A 241 21.47 8.12 -19.38
C ALA A 241 22.29 8.52 -18.14
N GLY A 242 23.10 9.58 -18.26
CA GLY A 242 23.88 10.13 -17.15
C GLY A 242 23.04 10.72 -16.01
N ASP A 243 21.74 10.93 -16.20
CA ASP A 243 20.85 11.32 -15.09
C ASP A 243 20.68 10.18 -14.08
N PHE A 244 20.95 8.92 -14.42
CA PHE A 244 20.76 7.80 -13.48
C PHE A 244 22.06 7.32 -12.82
N GLU A 245 23.18 7.96 -13.15
CA GLU A 245 24.49 7.61 -12.59
C GLU A 245 24.77 8.41 -11.31
N PRO A 246 25.54 7.83 -10.36
CA PRO A 246 26.06 8.57 -9.23
C PRO A 246 26.97 9.71 -9.69
N PRO A 247 26.88 10.90 -9.07
CA PRO A 247 27.77 11.99 -9.44
C PRO A 247 29.24 11.66 -9.14
N MET A 248 30.14 12.10 -10.04
CA MET A 248 31.57 11.93 -9.83
C MET A 248 32.07 12.71 -8.61
N GLY A 249 33.12 12.19 -7.96
CA GLY A 249 33.76 12.86 -6.81
C GLY A 249 33.02 12.70 -5.48
N TYR A 250 32.02 11.81 -5.42
CA TYR A 250 31.35 11.44 -4.19
C TYR A 250 31.98 10.17 -3.60
N SER A 251 32.10 10.13 -2.28
CA SER A 251 32.64 8.98 -1.56
C SER A 251 31.51 8.06 -1.09
N GLU A 252 31.67 6.76 -1.25
CA GLU A 252 30.75 5.81 -0.62
C GLU A 252 30.91 5.83 0.91
N VAL A 253 29.79 5.93 1.61
CA VAL A 253 29.73 5.94 3.07
C VAL A 253 28.67 4.95 3.52
N THR A 254 29.03 4.12 4.50
CA THR A 254 28.05 3.28 5.19
C THR A 254 27.54 4.04 6.41
N LEU A 255 26.23 4.30 6.46
CA LEU A 255 25.61 4.94 7.62
C LEU A 255 25.10 3.89 8.61
N PRO A 256 25.16 4.15 9.92
CA PRO A 256 24.46 3.34 10.91
C PRO A 256 22.95 3.28 10.62
N PRO A 257 22.27 2.15 10.89
CA PRO A 257 20.84 1.99 10.59
C PRO A 257 19.93 3.08 11.15
N GLN A 258 20.25 3.60 12.34
CA GLN A 258 19.47 4.65 13.01
C GLN A 258 19.53 5.97 12.22
N MET A 259 20.72 6.32 11.72
CA MET A 259 20.90 7.55 10.95
C MET A 259 20.20 7.45 9.59
N LEU A 260 20.26 6.27 8.97
CA LEU A 260 19.54 5.97 7.75
C LEU A 260 18.02 6.07 7.94
N ALA A 261 17.47 5.56 9.04
CA ALA A 261 16.05 5.68 9.34
C ALA A 261 15.60 7.15 9.46
N SER A 262 16.38 7.99 10.15
CA SER A 262 16.11 9.42 10.27
C SER A 262 16.14 10.14 8.91
N LEU A 263 17.06 9.78 8.01
CA LEU A 263 17.11 10.33 6.64
C LEU A 263 15.87 9.96 5.82
N LEU A 264 15.33 8.77 6.04
CA LEU A 264 14.13 8.27 5.37
C LEU A 264 12.83 8.76 6.05
N GLY A 265 12.94 9.55 7.12
CA GLY A 265 11.81 10.10 7.86
C GLY A 265 10.99 9.06 8.63
N GLN A 266 11.65 7.98 9.07
CA GLN A 266 11.12 6.97 10.00
C GLN A 266 11.49 7.28 11.45
#